data_AF-A0A3L7NP10-F1
#
_entry.id   AF-A0A3L7NP10-F1
#
_cell.length_a   1.000
_cell.length_b   1.000
_cell.length_c   1.000
_cell.angle_alpha   90.00
_cell.angle_beta   90.00
_cell.angle_gamma   90.00
#
_symmetry.space_group_name_H-M   'P 1'
#
loop_
_entity.id
_entity.type
_entity.pdbx_description
1 polymer ?
#
loop_
_entity_poly.entity_id
_entity_poly.type
_entity_poly.pdbx_seq_one_letter_code
_entity_poly.pdbx_strand_id
1 'polypeptide(L)'
;MASLPPAAITDSVTTGLPAVRRLARFGAAHGGLFIAAVLGAMAVVLVGGAPAAAAQPSGYRRLAPGVLTVIPADRSGDDSLLRADIPEITLGLSDLTWSPKQSPLGATLVEQGRNRDFPRDIWCLEFAFKPPRQIDIDIPSRELRMERKRVWYLLYSVKNVGGRRIVMDQGDATRLKTELVQEPIRFLPHLVLESVEGLSAAEGTLAYRAYLDRVLPSAIEPIRTREGIRVQLYDSASMAAKEIAPGEERWGVAIWEDVDPRIDYFSIFVRGLTNAIRWRPRQAAEFAADSLPAAGEEHALESLRLDFWRPGDDATSPAEEMSVGNAGLFERRSIGNRVLEALGRPRLSKAAPHAGLELLGLTWQDILVPPAAVKAAAAIDRDSPPSLAPLAKVVRSLAAMEPPSRRPVAVETLLGGMGREWFEDLVGSLNQPLDPQRETLRRGMLNRFGVTEAEQASKRLEALAKVLVGLDGIPSTPARRSAAMALFGRTATRIDSLAMELELARTLVALDDVDFDRRPVLAGGALNAFDTVRTIVDGQPDAAKRSQLIEGILGAEGPTLYAAATAITEGVDHAWVFRYEQ
;
A
#
# COMPACT_ATOMS: atom_id res chain seq x y z
N MET A 1 -57.40 -24.73 -27.61
CA MET A 1 -57.55 -26.05 -28.27
C MET A 1 -56.67 -27.04 -27.50
N ALA A 2 -57.18 -28.23 -27.16
CA ALA A 2 -56.55 -29.33 -26.40
C ALA A 2 -55.87 -28.93 -25.05
N SER A 3 -56.34 -29.25 -23.84
CA SER A 3 -56.97 -30.44 -23.22
C SER A 3 -56.02 -31.62 -22.94
N LEU A 4 -55.56 -31.71 -21.68
CA LEU A 4 -55.45 -32.86 -20.74
C LEU A 4 -55.49 -34.31 -21.31
N PRO A 5 -54.79 -35.32 -20.71
CA PRO A 5 -54.83 -35.63 -19.26
C PRO A 5 -53.53 -36.21 -18.61
N PRO A 6 -53.53 -36.49 -17.29
CA PRO A 6 -52.40 -37.08 -16.55
C PRO A 6 -52.49 -38.62 -16.40
N ALA A 7 -51.44 -39.24 -15.85
CA ALA A 7 -51.43 -40.63 -15.37
C ALA A 7 -50.69 -40.76 -14.04
N ALA A 8 -51.06 -41.73 -13.21
CA ALA A 8 -50.59 -41.91 -11.84
C ALA A 8 -50.47 -43.40 -11.46
N ILE A 9 -49.81 -43.66 -10.32
CA ILE A 9 -49.89 -44.89 -9.50
C ILE A 9 -49.28 -46.18 -10.09
N THR A 10 -48.32 -46.76 -9.36
CA THR A 10 -48.36 -48.19 -8.95
C THR A 10 -47.78 -48.36 -7.55
N ASP A 11 -48.46 -49.18 -6.74
CA ASP A 11 -48.12 -49.49 -5.34
C ASP A 11 -47.22 -50.72 -5.16
N SER A 12 -46.51 -50.81 -4.03
CA SER A 12 -46.41 -52.00 -3.15
C SER A 12 -45.51 -51.65 -1.95
N VAL A 13 -45.96 -51.59 -0.69
CA VAL A 13 -46.70 -52.54 0.19
C VAL A 13 -45.78 -53.60 0.84
N THR A 14 -45.27 -53.21 2.02
CA THR A 14 -45.24 -53.96 3.31
C THR A 14 -44.59 -55.36 3.35
N THR A 15 -43.53 -55.59 4.15
CA THR A 15 -43.52 -56.09 5.56
C THR A 15 -42.06 -56.51 5.88
N GLY A 16 -41.54 -56.64 7.10
CA GLY A 16 -42.05 -56.55 8.47
C GLY A 16 -40.92 -56.86 9.48
N LEU A 17 -41.04 -56.38 10.73
CA LEU A 17 -40.17 -56.70 11.88
C LEU A 17 -40.53 -58.09 12.47
N PRO A 18 -39.64 -58.81 13.21
CA PRO A 18 -39.58 -58.62 14.67
C PRO A 18 -38.27 -58.98 15.45
N ALA A 19 -38.00 -58.17 16.48
CA ALA A 19 -37.74 -58.51 17.89
C ALA A 19 -36.74 -59.63 18.39
N VAL A 20 -35.78 -59.16 19.22
CA VAL A 20 -35.47 -59.63 20.61
C VAL A 20 -34.90 -61.04 20.89
N ARG A 21 -33.73 -61.09 21.57
CA ARG A 21 -33.51 -61.90 22.81
C ARG A 21 -32.28 -61.50 23.64
N ARG A 22 -32.30 -61.89 24.94
CA ARG A 22 -31.30 -61.65 26.01
C ARG A 22 -30.49 -62.95 26.33
N LEU A 23 -29.57 -62.84 27.32
CA LEU A 23 -28.90 -63.88 28.14
C LEU A 23 -27.45 -64.26 27.68
N ALA A 24 -26.48 -64.61 28.53
CA ALA A 24 -26.39 -64.54 30.01
C ALA A 24 -24.93 -64.65 30.54
N ARG A 25 -24.78 -64.24 31.81
CA ARG A 25 -23.77 -64.54 32.86
C ARG A 25 -22.76 -65.68 32.65
N PHE A 26 -21.50 -65.38 32.98
CA PHE A 26 -20.58 -66.08 33.93
C PHE A 26 -19.61 -65.00 34.50
N GLY A 27 -18.87 -65.15 35.62
CA GLY A 27 -18.76 -66.22 36.62
C GLY A 27 -18.04 -65.73 37.92
N ALA A 28 -17.74 -66.65 38.85
CA ALA A 28 -16.96 -66.50 40.10
C ALA A 28 -15.62 -67.30 40.00
N ALA A 29 -14.62 -67.31 40.90
CA ALA A 29 -14.66 -67.41 42.37
C ALA A 29 -13.23 -67.41 43.03
N HIS A 30 -13.13 -66.93 44.29
CA HIS A 30 -12.24 -67.37 45.40
C HIS A 30 -10.68 -67.25 45.26
N GLY A 31 -9.86 -67.07 46.32
CA GLY A 31 -10.09 -66.85 47.76
C GLY A 31 -8.78 -66.96 48.60
N GLY A 32 -8.79 -66.57 49.90
CA GLY A 32 -7.71 -66.78 50.91
C GLY A 32 -6.54 -65.77 50.86
N LEU A 33 -6.30 -64.83 51.79
CA LEU A 33 -6.18 -64.85 53.27
C LEU A 33 -4.83 -65.38 53.79
N PHE A 34 -3.93 -64.48 54.21
CA PHE A 34 -3.02 -64.69 55.37
C PHE A 34 -2.58 -63.34 55.98
N ILE A 35 -2.34 -63.34 57.29
CA ILE A 35 -2.04 -62.15 58.11
C ILE A 35 -0.58 -62.17 58.56
N ALA A 36 0.14 -61.06 58.41
CA ALA A 36 1.29 -60.69 59.25
C ALA A 36 1.55 -59.18 59.14
N ALA A 37 1.75 -58.49 60.27
CA ALA A 37 1.92 -57.04 60.32
C ALA A 37 3.38 -56.64 60.56
N VAL A 38 3.86 -55.63 59.83
CA VAL A 38 4.94 -54.70 60.25
C VAL A 38 4.59 -53.31 59.70
N LEU A 39 4.77 -52.26 60.51
CA LEU A 39 4.55 -50.88 60.09
C LEU A 39 5.63 -50.40 59.11
N GLY A 40 5.21 -49.74 58.03
CA GLY A 40 6.09 -48.98 57.13
C GLY A 40 5.26 -47.95 56.36
N ALA A 41 5.45 -46.67 56.67
CA ALA A 41 4.63 -45.60 56.10
C ALA A 41 5.10 -45.21 54.68
N MET A 42 4.25 -45.41 53.68
CA MET A 42 4.30 -44.70 52.40
C MET A 42 2.88 -44.37 51.94
N ALA A 43 2.60 -43.08 51.73
CA ALA A 43 1.32 -42.62 51.23
C ALA A 43 1.23 -42.86 49.71
N VAL A 44 0.34 -43.77 49.29
CA VAL A 44 -0.08 -43.91 47.89
C VAL A 44 -1.35 -43.09 47.69
N VAL A 45 -1.26 -42.02 46.91
CA VAL A 45 -2.44 -41.25 46.50
C VAL A 45 -3.11 -41.95 45.32
N LEU A 46 -4.33 -42.44 45.55
CA LEU A 46 -5.25 -42.84 44.49
C LEU A 46 -5.74 -41.60 43.74
N VAL A 47 -5.41 -41.47 42.46
CA VAL A 47 -6.10 -40.57 41.53
C VAL A 47 -6.99 -41.41 40.63
N GLY A 48 -8.30 -41.17 40.69
CA GLY A 48 -9.28 -41.86 39.85
C GLY A 48 -9.14 -41.50 38.37
N GLY A 49 -9.41 -42.47 37.49
CA GLY A 49 -9.38 -42.25 36.05
C GLY A 49 -10.52 -41.31 35.60
N ALA A 50 -10.15 -40.13 35.09
CA ALA A 50 -11.02 -39.32 34.25
C ALA A 50 -11.15 -39.98 32.86
N PRO A 51 -12.28 -39.79 32.13
CA PRO A 51 -12.44 -40.34 30.80
C PRO A 51 -11.39 -39.75 29.85
N ALA A 52 -10.84 -40.59 28.98
CA ALA A 52 -9.86 -40.16 27.98
C ALA A 52 -10.51 -39.18 26.99
N ALA A 53 -10.27 -37.88 27.20
CA ALA A 53 -10.45 -36.88 26.16
C ALA A 53 -9.59 -37.30 24.96
N ALA A 54 -10.18 -37.35 23.76
CA ALA A 54 -9.47 -37.75 22.56
C ALA A 54 -8.30 -36.81 22.30
N ALA A 55 -7.08 -37.31 22.49
CA ALA A 55 -5.87 -36.55 22.24
C ALA A 55 -5.79 -36.22 20.74
N GLN A 56 -5.88 -34.93 20.40
CA GLN A 56 -5.58 -34.47 19.05
C GLN A 56 -4.14 -34.87 18.69
N PRO A 57 -3.86 -35.30 17.44
CA PRO A 57 -2.52 -35.67 17.03
C PRO A 57 -1.60 -34.44 17.04
N SER A 58 -0.81 -34.30 18.10
CA SER A 58 0.13 -33.19 18.31
C SER A 58 1.37 -33.34 17.43
N GLY A 59 1.23 -33.05 16.12
CA GLY A 59 2.30 -33.16 15.12
C GLY A 59 3.33 -32.01 15.13
N TYR A 60 3.11 -30.97 15.93
CA TYR A 60 3.94 -29.76 15.93
C TYR A 60 4.92 -29.71 17.11
N ARG A 61 6.19 -29.39 16.82
CA ARG A 61 7.03 -28.70 17.79
C ARG A 61 6.44 -27.30 17.96
N ARG A 62 5.90 -26.98 19.14
CA ARG A 62 5.53 -25.60 19.49
C ARG A 62 6.78 -24.74 19.32
N LEU A 63 6.79 -23.85 18.33
CA LEU A 63 7.91 -22.94 18.09
C LEU A 63 8.08 -22.04 19.34
N ALA A 64 9.31 -21.61 19.60
CA ALA A 64 9.56 -20.73 20.74
C ALA A 64 8.78 -19.40 20.55
N PRO A 65 8.26 -18.80 21.64
CA PRO A 65 7.69 -17.46 21.59
C PRO A 65 8.67 -16.48 20.91
N GLY A 66 8.19 -15.69 19.95
CA GLY A 66 9.00 -14.76 19.16
C GLY A 66 9.51 -15.26 17.81
N VAL A 67 9.33 -16.54 17.44
CA VAL A 67 9.71 -17.07 16.11
C VAL A 67 8.63 -16.83 15.04
N LEU A 68 7.38 -16.64 15.46
CA LEU A 68 6.23 -16.40 14.60
C LEU A 68 5.56 -15.11 15.05
N THR A 69 5.38 -14.17 14.14
CA THR A 69 4.60 -12.95 14.37
C THR A 69 3.13 -13.30 14.19
N VAL A 70 2.32 -13.13 15.23
CA VAL A 70 0.87 -13.41 15.18
C VAL A 70 0.13 -12.08 15.22
N ILE A 71 -0.67 -11.84 14.18
CA ILE A 71 -1.57 -10.70 14.05
C ILE A 71 -2.99 -11.21 14.38
N PRO A 72 -3.62 -10.72 15.45
CA PRO A 72 -4.99 -11.10 15.77
C PRO A 72 -5.92 -10.62 14.65
N ALA A 73 -6.97 -11.40 14.39
CA ALA A 73 -8.07 -10.97 13.54
C ALA A 73 -8.61 -9.62 14.00
N ASP A 74 -8.78 -8.66 13.08
CA ASP A 74 -9.25 -7.33 13.43
C ASP A 74 -10.62 -7.35 14.12
N ARG A 75 -10.77 -6.41 15.04
CA ARG A 75 -11.97 -6.16 15.84
C ARG A 75 -12.39 -4.69 15.78
N SER A 76 -11.63 -3.82 15.10
CA SER A 76 -12.01 -2.41 14.90
C SER A 76 -13.28 -2.27 14.07
N GLY A 77 -13.56 -3.25 13.21
CA GLY A 77 -14.86 -3.45 12.53
C GLY A 77 -16.08 -3.69 13.45
N ASP A 78 -15.94 -3.63 14.78
CA ASP A 78 -17.08 -3.53 15.72
C ASP A 78 -17.89 -2.22 15.54
N ASP A 79 -17.39 -1.26 14.76
CA ASP A 79 -18.19 -0.17 14.14
C ASP A 79 -19.06 -0.72 12.97
N SER A 80 -19.72 -1.86 13.18
CA SER A 80 -20.31 -2.69 12.11
C SER A 80 -21.65 -2.16 11.56
N LEU A 81 -22.02 -0.94 11.92
CA LEU A 81 -23.03 -0.15 11.23
C LEU A 81 -22.34 0.74 10.20
N LEU A 82 -22.07 0.19 9.02
CA LEU A 82 -21.77 1.07 7.89
C LEU A 82 -23.02 1.91 7.62
N ARG A 83 -22.90 3.21 7.89
CA ARG A 83 -23.93 4.22 7.71
C ARG A 83 -23.65 5.01 6.44
N ALA A 84 -24.53 4.86 5.47
CA ALA A 84 -24.44 5.55 4.19
C ALA A 84 -25.82 6.03 3.72
N ASP A 85 -25.82 7.09 2.92
CA ASP A 85 -26.97 7.45 2.10
C ASP A 85 -27.06 6.47 0.91
N ILE A 86 -28.27 6.25 0.39
CA ILE A 86 -28.51 5.55 -0.88
C ILE A 86 -28.54 6.61 -1.99
N PRO A 87 -27.45 6.83 -2.76
CA PRO A 87 -27.32 7.98 -3.64
C PRO A 87 -28.34 7.99 -4.79
N GLU A 88 -28.80 6.83 -5.25
CA GLU A 88 -29.87 6.70 -6.25
C GLU A 88 -31.19 7.32 -5.75
N ILE A 89 -31.42 7.29 -4.43
CA ILE A 89 -32.60 7.89 -3.79
C ILE A 89 -32.31 9.35 -3.38
N THR A 90 -31.17 9.62 -2.73
CA THR A 90 -30.90 10.94 -2.14
C THR A 90 -30.44 11.98 -3.15
N LEU A 91 -29.81 11.55 -4.25
CA LEU A 91 -29.37 12.40 -5.36
C LEU A 91 -30.25 12.15 -6.60
N GLY A 92 -30.38 10.89 -7.03
CA GLY A 92 -31.10 10.51 -8.25
C GLY A 92 -32.61 10.79 -8.24
N LEU A 93 -33.23 10.82 -7.06
CA LEU A 93 -34.64 11.19 -6.86
C LEU A 93 -34.81 12.48 -6.04
N SER A 94 -33.81 13.36 -6.06
CA SER A 94 -33.82 14.63 -5.30
C SER A 94 -35.00 15.55 -5.63
N ASP A 95 -35.53 15.50 -6.86
CA ASP A 95 -36.76 16.20 -7.28
C ASP A 95 -38.02 15.76 -6.51
N LEU A 96 -38.01 14.59 -5.86
CA LEU A 96 -39.09 14.10 -5.01
C LEU A 96 -38.99 14.59 -3.56
N THR A 97 -38.08 15.52 -3.26
CA THR A 97 -37.94 16.13 -1.92
C THR A 97 -39.12 17.03 -1.60
N TRP A 98 -39.83 16.75 -0.50
CA TRP A 98 -40.93 17.59 -0.02
C TRP A 98 -41.02 17.58 1.52
N SER A 99 -41.69 18.59 2.09
CA SER A 99 -41.91 18.67 3.54
C SER A 99 -43.35 18.24 3.89
N PRO A 100 -43.53 17.12 4.63
CA PRO A 100 -44.85 16.63 4.98
C PRO A 100 -45.57 17.50 6.02
N LYS A 101 -46.84 17.84 5.76
CA LYS A 101 -47.67 18.67 6.64
C LYS A 101 -48.27 17.92 7.84
N GLN A 102 -48.37 16.58 7.75
CA GLN A 102 -49.06 15.73 8.74
C GLN A 102 -48.24 14.51 9.18
N SER A 103 -47.13 14.20 8.49
CA SER A 103 -46.24 13.08 8.79
C SER A 103 -44.86 13.61 9.23
N PRO A 104 -44.04 12.82 9.94
CA PRO A 104 -42.65 13.18 10.22
C PRO A 104 -41.82 13.31 8.94
N LEU A 105 -40.80 14.18 8.94
CA LEU A 105 -39.92 14.40 7.79
C LEU A 105 -39.24 13.11 7.30
N GLY A 106 -38.77 12.26 8.23
CA GLY A 106 -38.18 10.95 7.94
C GLY A 106 -39.15 9.88 7.39
N ALA A 107 -40.41 10.24 7.10
CA ALA A 107 -41.36 9.38 6.39
C ALA A 107 -41.39 9.64 4.87
N THR A 108 -40.61 10.61 4.36
CA THR A 108 -40.48 10.84 2.91
C THR A 108 -39.41 9.94 2.30
N LEU A 109 -39.56 9.59 1.01
CA LEU A 109 -38.67 8.66 0.32
C LEU A 109 -37.19 9.11 0.36
N VAL A 110 -36.93 10.39 0.10
CA VAL A 110 -35.57 10.97 0.08
C VAL A 110 -34.91 10.89 1.45
N GLU A 111 -35.65 11.23 2.53
CA GLU A 111 -35.13 11.16 3.90
C GLU A 111 -35.01 9.72 4.41
N GLN A 112 -35.85 8.79 3.92
CA GLN A 112 -35.68 7.36 4.16
C GLN A 112 -34.45 6.79 3.45
N GLY A 113 -33.99 7.39 2.35
CA GLY A 113 -32.74 7.04 1.68
C GLY A 113 -31.48 7.47 2.44
N ARG A 114 -31.58 8.34 3.46
CA ARG A 114 -30.43 8.86 4.20
C ARG A 114 -30.00 7.98 5.37
N ASN A 115 -28.70 8.00 5.67
CA ASN A 115 -28.09 7.45 6.88
C ASN A 115 -28.66 6.06 7.22
N ARG A 116 -28.59 5.14 6.26
CA ARG A 116 -29.07 3.76 6.38
C ARG A 116 -28.00 2.88 7.00
N ASP A 117 -28.44 2.06 7.93
CA ASP A 117 -27.66 1.03 8.59
C ASP A 117 -27.60 -0.20 7.68
N PHE A 118 -26.39 -0.63 7.29
CA PHE A 118 -26.17 -1.83 6.47
C PHE A 118 -25.54 -2.96 7.31
N PRO A 119 -26.33 -3.69 8.13
CA PRO A 119 -25.81 -4.77 8.95
C PRO A 119 -25.36 -5.95 8.07
N ARG A 120 -24.19 -6.49 8.38
CA ARG A 120 -23.64 -7.70 7.76
C ARG A 120 -22.85 -8.51 8.78
N ASP A 121 -22.60 -9.76 8.44
CA ASP A 121 -21.65 -10.58 9.17
C ASP A 121 -20.24 -10.21 8.74
N ILE A 122 -19.40 -9.84 9.71
CA ILE A 122 -17.99 -9.52 9.47
C ILE A 122 -17.15 -10.66 10.04
N TRP A 123 -16.32 -11.27 9.20
CA TRP A 123 -15.30 -12.21 9.63
C TRP A 123 -13.91 -11.65 9.32
N CYS A 124 -12.95 -12.01 10.15
CA CYS A 124 -11.54 -11.71 9.93
C CYS A 124 -10.71 -12.91 10.39
N LEU A 125 -9.72 -13.30 9.59
CA LEU A 125 -8.81 -14.41 9.86
C LEU A 125 -7.64 -13.93 10.73
N GLU A 126 -7.26 -14.73 11.72
CA GLU A 126 -5.98 -14.55 12.42
C GLU A 126 -4.86 -14.90 11.43
N PHE A 127 -3.92 -13.96 11.23
CA PHE A 127 -2.81 -14.10 10.29
C PHE A 127 -1.51 -14.19 11.07
N ALA A 128 -0.65 -15.14 10.74
CA ALA A 128 0.65 -15.26 11.36
C ALA A 128 1.73 -15.50 10.30
N PHE A 129 2.96 -15.05 10.54
CA PHE A 129 4.04 -15.18 9.57
C PHE A 129 5.42 -15.30 10.20
N LYS A 130 6.35 -15.90 9.44
CA LYS A 130 7.79 -15.68 9.64
C LYS A 130 8.24 -14.56 8.70
N PRO A 131 9.25 -13.76 9.07
CA PRO A 131 9.75 -12.70 8.19
C PRO A 131 10.14 -13.23 6.80
N PRO A 132 9.96 -12.43 5.73
CA PRO A 132 10.27 -12.86 4.37
C PRO A 132 11.73 -13.26 4.22
N ARG A 133 11.97 -14.21 3.32
CA ARG A 133 13.28 -14.84 3.12
C ARG A 133 13.54 -15.02 1.63
N GLN A 134 14.80 -15.15 1.27
CA GLN A 134 15.20 -15.44 -0.11
C GLN A 134 15.70 -16.87 -0.27
N ILE A 135 15.37 -17.52 -1.38
CA ILE A 135 15.89 -18.86 -1.75
C ILE A 135 16.22 -18.91 -3.24
N ASP A 136 17.32 -19.58 -3.60
CA ASP A 136 17.60 -19.94 -4.98
C ASP A 136 16.96 -21.29 -5.29
N ILE A 137 16.15 -21.33 -6.35
CA ILE A 137 15.45 -22.52 -6.83
C ILE A 137 15.60 -22.67 -8.34
N ASP A 138 15.39 -23.87 -8.84
CA ASP A 138 15.42 -24.16 -10.27
C ASP A 138 13.98 -24.06 -10.79
N ILE A 139 13.73 -23.15 -11.74
CA ILE A 139 12.41 -22.85 -12.30
C ILE A 139 12.42 -23.19 -13.80
N PRO A 140 11.36 -23.82 -14.34
CA PRO A 140 11.25 -24.02 -15.79
C PRO A 140 11.09 -22.68 -16.51
N SER A 141 12.08 -22.32 -17.33
CA SER A 141 12.06 -21.12 -18.17
C SER A 141 11.17 -21.30 -19.41
N ARG A 142 10.90 -20.20 -20.11
CA ARG A 142 10.16 -20.21 -21.40
C ARG A 142 10.84 -21.03 -22.49
N GLU A 143 12.15 -21.31 -22.36
CA GLU A 143 12.93 -22.13 -23.30
C GLU A 143 12.89 -23.64 -22.97
N LEU A 144 12.03 -24.08 -22.05
CA LEU A 144 11.97 -25.46 -21.54
C LEU A 144 13.30 -25.92 -20.88
N ARG A 145 14.06 -24.97 -20.35
CA ARG A 145 15.30 -25.21 -19.58
C ARG A 145 15.07 -24.89 -18.11
N MET A 146 15.73 -25.60 -17.20
CA MET A 146 15.76 -25.21 -15.80
C MET A 146 16.70 -24.01 -15.63
N GLU A 147 16.19 -22.94 -15.05
CA GLU A 147 16.93 -21.71 -14.76
C GLU A 147 17.03 -21.53 -13.24
N ARG A 148 18.26 -21.28 -12.75
CA ARG A 148 18.52 -21.02 -11.33
C ARG A 148 18.10 -19.58 -11.03
N LYS A 149 17.02 -19.40 -10.28
CA LYS A 149 16.45 -18.08 -9.98
C LYS A 149 16.33 -17.85 -8.48
N ARG A 150 16.74 -16.65 -8.05
CA ARG A 150 16.55 -16.10 -6.72
C ARG A 150 15.09 -15.65 -6.58
N VAL A 151 14.32 -16.29 -5.71
CA VAL A 151 12.95 -15.88 -5.38
C VAL A 151 12.86 -15.42 -3.93
N TRP A 152 11.90 -14.54 -3.67
CA TRP A 152 11.56 -14.06 -2.33
C TRP A 152 10.29 -14.78 -1.90
N TYR A 153 10.18 -15.19 -0.63
CA TYR A 153 8.99 -15.86 -0.13
C TYR A 153 8.59 -15.38 1.28
N LEU A 154 7.28 -15.35 1.53
CA LEU A 154 6.68 -15.17 2.84
C LEU A 154 5.99 -16.49 3.23
N LEU A 155 6.45 -17.09 4.33
CA LEU A 155 5.77 -18.21 4.97
C LEU A 155 4.75 -17.66 5.97
N TYR A 156 3.49 -18.06 5.82
CA TYR A 156 2.40 -17.60 6.67
C TYR A 156 1.49 -18.75 7.14
N SER A 157 0.70 -18.51 8.18
CA SER A 157 -0.50 -19.29 8.48
C SER A 157 -1.72 -18.38 8.64
N VAL A 158 -2.88 -18.93 8.29
CA VAL A 158 -4.20 -18.30 8.46
C VAL A 158 -5.08 -19.21 9.27
N LYS A 159 -5.85 -18.64 10.18
CA LYS A 159 -6.74 -19.38 11.08
C LYS A 159 -8.09 -18.72 11.19
N ASN A 160 -9.13 -19.53 11.00
CA ASN A 160 -10.50 -19.08 11.17
C ASN A 160 -10.84 -19.04 12.67
N VAL A 161 -10.97 -17.83 13.23
CA VAL A 161 -11.38 -17.60 14.63
C VAL A 161 -12.89 -17.36 14.80
N GLY A 162 -13.65 -17.48 13.71
CA GLY A 162 -15.06 -17.11 13.61
C GLY A 162 -15.28 -15.67 13.15
N GLY A 163 -16.52 -15.39 12.77
CA GLY A 163 -17.03 -14.05 12.46
C GLY A 163 -17.89 -13.46 13.58
N ARG A 164 -18.53 -12.34 13.26
CA ARG A 164 -19.34 -11.52 14.15
C ARG A 164 -20.57 -10.99 13.41
N ARG A 165 -21.70 -10.91 14.12
CA ARG A 165 -22.96 -10.33 13.64
C ARG A 165 -23.46 -9.30 14.65
N ILE A 166 -23.95 -8.13 14.18
CA ILE A 166 -24.78 -7.27 15.03
C ILE A 166 -26.22 -7.82 15.02
N VAL A 167 -26.80 -7.98 16.21
CA VAL A 167 -28.22 -8.27 16.42
C VAL A 167 -28.86 -7.23 17.35
N MET A 168 -30.18 -7.08 17.28
CA MET A 168 -30.95 -6.28 18.23
C MET A 168 -31.05 -7.00 19.57
N ASP A 169 -30.72 -6.32 20.66
CA ASP A 169 -30.80 -6.88 22.01
C ASP A 169 -32.27 -7.05 22.41
N GLN A 170 -32.71 -8.30 22.57
CA GLN A 170 -34.10 -8.67 22.92
C GLN A 170 -35.18 -8.08 21.98
N GLY A 171 -34.81 -7.71 20.75
CA GLY A 171 -35.71 -7.08 19.78
C GLY A 171 -35.86 -5.55 19.94
N ASP A 172 -35.11 -4.91 20.83
CA ASP A 172 -35.02 -3.46 20.93
C ASP A 172 -34.09 -2.92 19.83
N ALA A 173 -34.65 -2.26 18.81
CA ALA A 173 -33.89 -1.66 17.72
C ALA A 173 -32.96 -0.52 18.15
N THR A 174 -33.10 0.00 19.37
CA THR A 174 -32.21 1.03 19.94
C THR A 174 -30.99 0.45 20.65
N ARG A 175 -30.94 -0.88 20.84
CA ARG A 175 -29.85 -1.58 21.54
C ARG A 175 -29.26 -2.67 20.67
N LEU A 176 -27.98 -2.55 20.38
CA LEU A 176 -27.27 -3.45 19.49
C LEU A 176 -26.24 -4.27 20.27
N LYS A 177 -26.13 -5.55 19.92
CA LYS A 177 -25.25 -6.52 20.56
C LYS A 177 -24.52 -7.32 19.50
N THR A 178 -23.23 -7.56 19.71
CA THR A 178 -22.41 -8.43 18.86
C THR A 178 -22.54 -9.90 19.29
N GLU A 179 -22.79 -10.78 18.34
CA GLU A 179 -22.79 -12.23 18.52
C GLU A 179 -21.71 -12.90 17.66
N LEU A 180 -21.18 -14.03 18.12
CA LEU A 180 -20.14 -14.78 17.41
C LEU A 180 -20.77 -15.73 16.38
N VAL A 181 -20.26 -15.66 15.15
CA VAL A 181 -20.64 -16.54 14.03
C VAL A 181 -19.52 -17.55 13.81
N GLN A 182 -19.86 -18.82 13.57
CA GLN A 182 -18.88 -19.91 13.39
C GLN A 182 -19.16 -20.62 12.06
N GLU A 183 -18.69 -20.01 10.96
CA GLU A 183 -18.91 -20.47 9.60
C GLU A 183 -17.58 -20.77 8.89
N PRO A 184 -17.54 -21.75 7.95
CA PRO A 184 -16.37 -21.96 7.10
C PRO A 184 -16.10 -20.75 6.20
N ILE A 185 -14.84 -20.33 6.10
CA ILE A 185 -14.43 -19.13 5.36
C ILE A 185 -13.60 -19.51 4.14
N ARG A 186 -13.98 -19.01 2.96
CA ARG A 186 -13.15 -19.13 1.76
C ARG A 186 -12.11 -18.00 1.71
N PHE A 187 -10.90 -18.30 2.17
CA PHE A 187 -9.79 -17.37 2.03
C PHE A 187 -9.34 -17.27 0.57
N LEU A 188 -9.37 -16.06 0.01
CA LEU A 188 -8.85 -15.75 -1.33
C LEU A 188 -7.57 -14.91 -1.18
N PRO A 189 -6.40 -15.54 -0.96
CA PRO A 189 -5.14 -14.83 -0.79
C PRO A 189 -4.80 -13.99 -2.02
N HIS A 190 -4.56 -12.71 -1.78
CA HIS A 190 -3.96 -11.80 -2.75
C HIS A 190 -2.83 -11.06 -2.03
N LEU A 191 -1.58 -11.43 -2.33
CA LEU A 191 -0.39 -10.89 -1.67
C LEU A 191 0.47 -10.10 -2.68
N VAL A 192 0.69 -8.81 -2.39
CA VAL A 192 1.49 -7.91 -3.23
C VAL A 192 2.63 -7.35 -2.40
N LEU A 193 3.86 -7.52 -2.90
CA LEU A 193 5.04 -6.81 -2.39
C LEU A 193 5.15 -5.48 -3.14
N GLU A 194 4.99 -4.36 -2.44
CA GLU A 194 5.17 -3.00 -2.95
C GLU A 194 6.48 -2.42 -2.41
N SER A 195 7.26 -1.77 -3.27
CA SER A 195 8.35 -0.88 -2.88
C SER A 195 8.24 0.42 -3.67
N VAL A 196 8.74 1.50 -3.08
CA VAL A 196 8.77 2.85 -3.66
C VAL A 196 10.20 3.38 -3.72
N GLU A 197 11.21 2.54 -3.50
CA GLU A 197 12.61 2.95 -3.61
C GLU A 197 12.97 3.35 -5.05
N GLY A 198 13.65 4.50 -5.19
CA GLY A 198 14.27 4.90 -6.44
C GLY A 198 15.43 3.94 -6.75
N LEU A 199 15.34 3.24 -7.89
CA LEU A 199 16.30 2.19 -8.28
C LEU A 199 16.75 2.22 -9.76
N SER A 200 16.60 3.30 -10.55
CA SER A 200 17.44 3.50 -11.76
C SER A 200 17.45 4.91 -12.39
N ALA A 201 18.63 5.54 -12.42
CA ALA A 201 19.22 6.62 -13.24
C ALA A 201 18.43 7.94 -13.49
N ALA A 202 17.11 7.97 -13.29
CA ALA A 202 16.29 9.17 -13.11
C ALA A 202 15.91 9.34 -11.61
N GLU A 203 16.80 8.86 -10.74
CA GLU A 203 16.60 8.34 -9.38
C GLU A 203 16.26 9.33 -8.26
N GLY A 204 15.58 10.44 -8.56
CA GLY A 204 14.89 11.23 -7.54
C GLY A 204 13.35 11.11 -7.60
N THR A 205 12.82 10.22 -8.45
CA THR A 205 11.44 9.76 -8.31
C THR A 205 11.41 8.38 -7.66
N LEU A 206 10.57 8.26 -6.63
CA LEU A 206 10.17 7.02 -5.99
C LEU A 206 9.59 6.08 -7.06
N ALA A 207 10.38 5.12 -7.52
CA ALA A 207 9.97 4.24 -8.62
C ALA A 207 9.07 3.14 -8.06
N TYR A 208 7.78 3.42 -7.93
CA TYR A 208 6.80 2.46 -7.45
C TYR A 208 6.89 1.13 -8.24
N ARG A 209 7.14 0.04 -7.52
CA ARG A 209 7.13 -1.33 -8.04
C ARG A 209 6.21 -2.18 -7.20
N ALA A 210 5.33 -2.91 -7.87
CA ALA A 210 4.46 -3.89 -7.25
C ALA A 210 4.74 -5.27 -7.86
N TYR A 211 4.96 -6.25 -7.00
CA TYR A 211 5.20 -7.64 -7.34
C TYR A 211 4.03 -8.47 -6.80
N LEU A 212 3.24 -9.06 -7.70
CA LEU A 212 2.17 -9.98 -7.32
C LEU A 212 2.76 -11.37 -7.03
N ASP A 213 2.20 -12.05 -6.04
CA ASP A 213 2.46 -13.46 -5.73
C ASP A 213 2.36 -14.39 -6.97
N ARG A 214 3.21 -15.42 -7.02
CA ARG A 214 3.39 -16.35 -8.14
C ARG A 214 3.26 -17.79 -7.67
N VAL A 215 2.32 -18.52 -8.27
CA VAL A 215 2.14 -19.95 -8.03
C VAL A 215 3.31 -20.72 -8.65
N LEU A 216 4.26 -21.13 -7.80
CA LEU A 216 5.49 -21.83 -8.19
C LEU A 216 5.59 -23.20 -7.48
N PRO A 217 4.97 -24.27 -8.03
CA PRO A 217 4.96 -25.58 -7.39
C PRO A 217 6.35 -26.17 -7.11
N SER A 218 7.35 -25.86 -7.96
CA SER A 218 8.75 -26.31 -7.76
C SER A 218 9.43 -25.68 -6.55
N ALA A 219 8.92 -24.56 -6.03
CA ALA A 219 9.46 -23.86 -4.87
C ALA A 219 8.98 -24.44 -3.53
N ILE A 220 7.81 -25.11 -3.52
CA ILE A 220 7.12 -25.54 -2.29
C ILE A 220 7.97 -26.52 -1.49
N GLU A 221 8.55 -27.54 -2.13
CA GLU A 221 9.35 -28.55 -1.43
C GLU A 221 10.71 -28.02 -0.91
N PRO A 222 11.49 -27.25 -1.69
CA PRO A 222 12.66 -26.53 -1.18
C PRO A 222 12.35 -25.64 0.04
N ILE A 223 11.27 -24.84 -0.01
CA ILE A 223 10.87 -23.96 1.09
C ILE A 223 10.43 -24.79 2.31
N ARG A 224 9.59 -25.82 2.12
CA ARG A 224 9.15 -26.72 3.21
C ARG A 224 10.33 -27.37 3.92
N THR A 225 11.31 -27.85 3.15
CA THR A 225 12.53 -28.48 3.65
C THR A 225 13.37 -27.48 4.44
N ARG A 226 13.61 -26.29 3.89
CA ARG A 226 14.37 -25.21 4.55
C ARG A 226 13.73 -24.76 5.86
N GLU A 227 12.41 -24.61 5.88
CA GLU A 227 11.67 -24.13 7.05
C GLU A 227 11.44 -25.22 8.10
N GLY A 228 11.81 -26.48 7.81
CA GLY A 228 11.64 -27.63 8.69
C GLY A 228 10.18 -28.03 8.94
N ILE A 229 9.29 -27.69 8.00
CA ILE A 229 7.83 -27.83 8.20
C ILE A 229 7.36 -29.21 7.76
N ARG A 230 6.62 -29.88 8.65
CA ARG A 230 6.10 -31.24 8.44
C ARG A 230 4.66 -31.31 7.93
N VAL A 231 3.99 -30.16 7.85
CA VAL A 231 2.61 -30.06 7.33
C VAL A 231 2.59 -29.64 5.87
N GLN A 232 1.44 -29.79 5.23
CA GLN A 232 1.23 -29.32 3.87
C GLN A 232 1.35 -27.80 3.83
N LEU A 233 2.23 -27.30 2.96
CA LEU A 233 2.21 -25.90 2.55
C LEU A 233 1.29 -25.75 1.33
N TYR A 234 0.50 -24.70 1.32
CA TYR A 234 -0.39 -24.35 0.22
C TYR A 234 0.15 -23.11 -0.52
N ASP A 235 0.23 -23.17 -1.85
CA ASP A 235 0.26 -21.96 -2.67
C ASP A 235 -1.11 -21.26 -2.63
N SER A 236 -1.16 -20.00 -3.07
CA SER A 236 -2.38 -19.18 -3.02
C SER A 236 -3.57 -19.79 -3.78
N ALA A 237 -3.33 -20.52 -4.88
CA ALA A 237 -4.40 -21.20 -5.62
C ALA A 237 -4.94 -22.42 -4.84
N SER A 238 -4.06 -23.21 -4.26
CA SER A 238 -4.40 -24.40 -3.46
C SER A 238 -5.06 -24.02 -2.13
N MET A 239 -4.68 -22.86 -1.56
CA MET A 239 -5.30 -22.29 -0.37
C MET A 239 -6.76 -21.88 -0.64
N ALA A 240 -7.02 -21.23 -1.78
CA ALA A 240 -8.34 -20.79 -2.21
C ALA A 240 -9.30 -21.94 -2.59
N ALA A 241 -8.77 -23.15 -2.83
CA ALA A 241 -9.55 -24.28 -3.34
C ALA A 241 -10.56 -24.87 -2.33
N LYS A 242 -10.42 -24.59 -1.02
CA LYS A 242 -11.30 -25.12 0.04
C LYS A 242 -11.58 -24.06 1.11
N GLU A 243 -12.79 -24.05 1.67
CA GLU A 243 -13.08 -23.24 2.87
C GLU A 243 -12.32 -23.75 4.09
N ILE A 244 -11.88 -22.82 4.93
CA ILE A 244 -11.21 -23.04 6.23
C ILE A 244 -12.31 -23.15 7.29
N ALA A 245 -12.43 -24.31 7.93
CA ALA A 245 -13.42 -24.54 8.98
C ALA A 245 -13.13 -23.71 10.24
N PRO A 246 -14.13 -23.37 11.08
CA PRO A 246 -13.87 -22.67 12.34
C PRO A 246 -12.88 -23.42 13.23
N GLY A 247 -11.86 -22.70 13.72
CA GLY A 247 -10.74 -23.26 14.48
C GLY A 247 -9.65 -23.94 13.65
N GLU A 248 -9.83 -24.14 12.33
CA GLU A 248 -8.80 -24.68 11.44
C GLU A 248 -7.72 -23.62 11.16
N GLU A 249 -6.46 -24.07 11.17
CA GLU A 249 -5.28 -23.29 10.77
C GLU A 249 -4.66 -23.93 9.52
N ARG A 250 -4.32 -23.13 8.51
CA ARG A 250 -3.61 -23.57 7.29
C ARG A 250 -2.34 -22.76 7.06
N TRP A 251 -1.31 -23.45 6.58
CA TRP A 251 0.01 -22.87 6.32
C TRP A 251 0.20 -22.61 4.83
N GLY A 252 0.38 -21.35 4.47
CA GLY A 252 0.57 -20.90 3.11
C GLY A 252 1.99 -20.41 2.85
N VAL A 253 2.33 -20.30 1.57
CA VAL A 253 3.52 -19.58 1.11
C VAL A 253 3.15 -18.68 -0.07
N ALA A 254 3.56 -17.42 0.01
CA ALA A 254 3.55 -16.49 -1.12
C ALA A 254 4.98 -16.30 -1.63
N ILE A 255 5.14 -16.16 -2.95
CA ILE A 255 6.43 -16.19 -3.63
C ILE A 255 6.46 -15.10 -4.69
N TRP A 256 7.53 -14.30 -4.69
CA TRP A 256 7.77 -13.24 -5.67
C TRP A 256 9.03 -13.53 -6.48
N GLU A 257 8.90 -13.32 -7.78
CA GLU A 257 9.96 -13.43 -8.78
C GLU A 257 10.42 -12.05 -9.24
N ASP A 258 11.64 -11.94 -9.75
CA ASP A 258 12.18 -10.74 -10.41
C ASP A 258 12.17 -9.47 -9.54
N VAL A 259 12.07 -9.65 -8.22
CA VAL A 259 12.23 -8.57 -7.23
C VAL A 259 13.61 -7.95 -7.41
N ASP A 260 13.67 -6.63 -7.60
CA ASP A 260 14.94 -5.94 -7.84
C ASP A 260 15.87 -6.18 -6.65
N PRO A 261 17.09 -6.70 -6.85
CA PRO A 261 17.96 -7.07 -5.74
C PRO A 261 18.38 -5.87 -4.90
N ARG A 262 18.18 -4.65 -5.36
CA ARG A 262 18.47 -3.41 -4.61
C ARG A 262 17.29 -2.93 -3.75
N ILE A 263 16.16 -3.65 -3.74
CA ILE A 263 15.07 -3.34 -2.82
C ILE A 263 15.51 -3.70 -1.40
N ASP A 264 15.59 -2.69 -0.54
CA ASP A 264 15.96 -2.77 0.87
C ASP A 264 14.74 -2.47 1.77
N TYR A 265 13.77 -1.66 1.35
CA TYR A 265 12.49 -1.46 2.04
C TYR A 265 11.31 -1.83 1.15
N PHE A 266 10.35 -2.56 1.72
CA PHE A 266 9.13 -2.97 1.04
C PHE A 266 7.99 -3.26 2.02
N SER A 267 6.77 -3.15 1.52
CA SER A 267 5.53 -3.52 2.21
C SER A 267 4.92 -4.74 1.54
N ILE A 268 4.42 -5.71 2.30
CA ILE A 268 3.55 -6.77 1.80
C ILE A 268 2.11 -6.43 2.18
N PHE A 269 1.24 -6.29 1.18
CA PHE A 269 -0.20 -6.17 1.37
C PHE A 269 -0.87 -7.53 1.21
N VAL A 270 -1.60 -7.97 2.25
CA VAL A 270 -2.36 -9.22 2.26
C VAL A 270 -3.85 -8.89 2.24
N ARG A 271 -4.55 -9.28 1.17
CA ARG A 271 -6.01 -9.12 1.05
C ARG A 271 -6.75 -10.45 1.21
N GLY A 272 -8.06 -10.37 1.39
CA GLY A 272 -8.94 -11.53 1.56
C GLY A 272 -8.99 -12.08 2.99
N LEU A 273 -8.24 -11.51 3.93
CA LEU A 273 -8.26 -11.88 5.35
C LEU A 273 -9.58 -11.52 6.05
N THR A 274 -10.35 -10.57 5.49
CA THR A 274 -11.67 -10.17 5.98
C THR A 274 -12.60 -9.86 4.81
N ASN A 275 -13.91 -9.96 5.05
CA ASN A 275 -14.96 -9.42 4.18
C ASN A 275 -15.36 -7.97 4.53
N ALA A 276 -14.56 -7.26 5.34
CA ALA A 276 -14.76 -5.85 5.62
C ALA A 276 -14.61 -5.01 4.33
N ILE A 277 -15.74 -4.53 3.82
CA ILE A 277 -15.86 -3.60 2.69
C ILE A 277 -16.32 -2.24 3.20
N ARG A 278 -15.74 -1.16 2.68
CA ARG A 278 -16.33 0.19 2.68
C ARG A 278 -16.72 0.57 1.26
N TRP A 279 -17.69 1.46 1.10
CA TRP A 279 -18.00 2.04 -0.21
C TRP A 279 -18.26 3.54 -0.08
N ARG A 280 -18.21 4.24 -1.21
CA ARG A 280 -18.59 5.64 -1.35
C ARG A 280 -19.01 5.92 -2.81
N PRO A 281 -19.81 6.96 -3.07
CA PRO A 281 -19.98 7.47 -4.43
C PRO A 281 -18.64 7.88 -5.02
N ARG A 282 -18.40 7.50 -6.28
CA ARG A 282 -17.23 7.96 -7.06
C ARG A 282 -17.38 9.46 -7.33
N GLN A 283 -16.26 10.20 -7.29
CA GLN A 283 -16.26 11.66 -7.41
C GLN A 283 -16.90 12.20 -8.71
N ALA A 284 -16.93 11.40 -9.77
CA ALA A 284 -17.53 11.73 -11.07
C ALA A 284 -18.83 10.95 -11.37
N ALA A 285 -19.48 10.37 -10.36
CA ALA A 285 -20.76 9.70 -10.54
C ALA A 285 -21.91 10.72 -10.60
N GLU A 286 -22.70 10.65 -11.66
CA GLU A 286 -24.00 11.33 -11.76
C GLU A 286 -25.11 10.31 -11.46
N PHE A 287 -26.05 10.68 -10.60
CA PHE A 287 -27.18 9.85 -10.23
C PHE A 287 -28.46 10.46 -10.81
N ALA A 288 -29.24 9.65 -11.52
CA ALA A 288 -30.51 9.99 -12.13
C ALA A 288 -31.62 9.06 -11.62
N ALA A 289 -32.87 9.36 -11.94
CA ALA A 289 -34.03 8.61 -11.49
C ALA A 289 -34.07 7.14 -11.99
N ASP A 290 -33.31 6.83 -13.03
CA ASP A 290 -33.13 5.50 -13.62
C ASP A 290 -31.75 4.87 -13.34
N SER A 291 -30.92 5.49 -12.48
CA SER A 291 -29.66 4.90 -12.03
C SER A 291 -29.88 3.54 -11.37
N LEU A 292 -29.12 2.54 -11.81
CA LEU A 292 -29.12 1.22 -11.18
C LEU A 292 -28.46 1.30 -9.79
N PRO A 293 -28.92 0.54 -8.78
CA PRO A 293 -28.27 0.47 -7.49
C PRO A 293 -26.78 0.09 -7.59
N ALA A 294 -25.94 0.78 -6.81
CA ALA A 294 -24.48 0.74 -6.83
C ALA A 294 -23.81 1.23 -8.14
N ALA A 295 -24.56 1.78 -9.10
CA ALA A 295 -23.97 2.36 -10.30
C ALA A 295 -23.28 3.70 -9.96
N GLY A 296 -21.95 3.71 -10.10
CA GLY A 296 -21.15 4.88 -9.73
C GLY A 296 -20.62 4.85 -8.29
N GLU A 297 -20.78 3.75 -7.56
CA GLU A 297 -20.04 3.52 -6.32
C GLU A 297 -18.60 3.03 -6.59
N GLU A 298 -17.74 3.21 -5.60
CA GLU A 298 -16.44 2.56 -5.51
C GLU A 298 -16.27 1.88 -4.16
N HIS A 299 -15.77 0.64 -4.18
CA HIS A 299 -15.62 -0.21 -3.00
C HIS A 299 -14.14 -0.33 -2.61
N ALA A 300 -13.88 -0.38 -1.32
CA ALA A 300 -12.57 -0.71 -0.75
C ALA A 300 -12.67 -1.97 0.09
N LEU A 301 -11.79 -2.92 -0.15
CA LEU A 301 -11.55 -4.05 0.74
C LEU A 301 -10.48 -3.66 1.77
N GLU A 302 -10.70 -4.07 3.01
CA GLU A 302 -9.68 -3.97 4.04
C GLU A 302 -8.53 -4.95 3.76
N SER A 303 -7.31 -4.44 3.88
CA SER A 303 -6.07 -5.15 3.55
C SER A 303 -5.10 -5.00 4.71
N LEU A 304 -4.37 -6.06 5.03
CA LEU A 304 -3.31 -6.03 6.03
C LEU A 304 -2.00 -5.58 5.36
N ARG A 305 -1.46 -4.43 5.74
CA ARG A 305 -0.10 -3.97 5.38
C ARG A 305 0.90 -4.50 6.40
N LEU A 306 2.00 -5.05 5.92
CA LEU A 306 3.14 -5.52 6.70
C LEU A 306 4.41 -4.86 6.16
N ASP A 307 5.18 -4.16 6.98
CA ASP A 307 6.40 -3.47 6.52
C ASP A 307 7.67 -4.26 6.88
N PHE A 308 8.66 -4.24 5.97
CA PHE A 308 9.88 -5.04 6.05
C PHE A 308 11.13 -4.28 5.60
N TRP A 309 12.29 -4.73 6.06
CA TRP A 309 13.56 -4.25 5.54
C TRP A 309 14.68 -5.30 5.45
N ARG A 310 15.68 -5.00 4.62
CA ARG A 310 16.89 -5.79 4.41
C ARG A 310 18.14 -4.89 4.42
N PRO A 311 19.23 -5.27 5.11
CA PRO A 311 20.54 -4.63 4.96
C PRO A 311 20.98 -4.54 3.49
N GLY A 312 21.36 -3.35 3.04
CA GLY A 312 21.62 -3.05 1.63
C GLY A 312 23.02 -3.39 1.10
N ASP A 313 23.99 -3.56 2.00
CA ASP A 313 25.40 -3.70 1.61
C ASP A 313 25.82 -5.15 1.29
N ASP A 314 24.97 -6.14 1.58
CA ASP A 314 25.35 -7.55 1.56
C ASP A 314 24.86 -8.31 0.31
N ALA A 315 25.35 -7.87 -0.86
CA ALA A 315 25.23 -8.63 -2.12
C ALA A 315 25.88 -10.03 -2.04
N THR A 316 26.64 -10.30 -0.99
CA THR A 316 27.33 -11.56 -0.69
C THR A 316 26.70 -12.41 0.40
N SER A 317 25.73 -11.92 1.18
CA SER A 317 25.18 -12.72 2.31
C SER A 317 24.30 -13.88 1.81
N PRO A 318 24.65 -15.14 2.10
CA PRO A 318 23.89 -16.29 1.62
C PRO A 318 22.64 -16.49 2.48
N ALA A 319 21.52 -15.99 1.95
CA ALA A 319 20.16 -16.35 2.34
C ALA A 319 19.65 -15.78 3.68
N GLU A 320 19.95 -14.51 3.95
CA GLU A 320 19.45 -13.78 5.12
C GLU A 320 17.92 -13.67 5.22
N GLU A 321 17.48 -13.58 6.47
CA GLU A 321 16.11 -13.35 6.89
C GLU A 321 15.86 -11.84 6.93
N MET A 322 14.82 -11.36 6.24
CA MET A 322 14.48 -9.93 6.23
C MET A 322 13.94 -9.54 7.60
N SER A 323 14.29 -8.34 8.05
CA SER A 323 13.83 -7.83 9.34
C SER A 323 12.43 -7.24 9.22
N VAL A 324 11.61 -7.39 10.27
CA VAL A 324 10.32 -6.70 10.38
C VAL A 324 10.59 -5.20 10.53
N GLY A 325 9.96 -4.38 9.68
CA GLY A 325 9.95 -2.94 9.82
C GLY A 325 8.89 -2.49 10.83
N ASN A 326 9.07 -1.30 11.40
CA ASN A 326 8.03 -0.61 12.16
C ASN A 326 7.54 0.63 11.39
N ALA A 327 6.34 1.10 11.71
CA ALA A 327 5.71 2.23 11.03
C ALA A 327 6.56 3.49 11.22
N GLY A 328 6.59 4.32 10.18
CA GLY A 328 7.49 5.47 10.13
C GLY A 328 8.94 5.12 9.80
N LEU A 329 9.43 3.88 9.94
CA LEU A 329 10.82 3.55 9.60
C LEU A 329 11.13 3.77 8.12
N PHE A 330 10.17 3.42 7.25
CA PHE A 330 10.24 3.68 5.82
C PHE A 330 10.36 5.19 5.57
N GLU A 331 9.39 5.97 6.08
CA GLU A 331 9.33 7.42 5.87
C GLU A 331 10.55 8.14 6.48
N ARG A 332 11.03 7.71 7.65
CA ARG A 332 12.30 8.16 8.27
C ARG A 332 13.48 7.96 7.33
N ARG A 333 13.62 6.78 6.72
CA ARG A 333 14.75 6.51 5.82
C ARG A 333 14.59 7.18 4.46
N SER A 334 13.40 7.31 3.91
CA SER A 334 13.17 8.11 2.69
C SER A 334 13.52 9.58 2.90
N ILE A 335 13.09 10.17 4.02
CA ILE A 335 13.47 11.53 4.44
C ILE A 335 14.99 11.62 4.60
N GLY A 336 15.58 10.67 5.33
CA GLY A 336 17.02 10.63 5.59
C GLY A 336 17.88 10.50 4.33
N ASN A 337 17.47 9.66 3.38
CA ASN A 337 18.13 9.51 2.08
C ASN A 337 18.02 10.79 1.25
N ARG A 338 16.85 11.43 1.19
CA ARG A 338 16.65 12.71 0.49
C ARG A 338 17.56 13.82 1.06
N VAL A 339 17.74 13.85 2.39
CA VAL A 339 18.65 14.77 3.08
C VAL A 339 20.11 14.46 2.73
N LEU A 340 20.53 13.20 2.80
CA LEU A 340 21.88 12.77 2.41
C LEU A 340 22.20 13.10 0.95
N GLU A 341 21.25 12.87 0.04
CA GLU A 341 21.39 13.19 -1.37
C GLU A 341 21.55 14.70 -1.57
N ALA A 342 20.68 15.53 -0.99
CA ALA A 342 20.76 16.98 -1.08
C ALA A 342 22.09 17.54 -0.52
N LEU A 343 22.60 16.97 0.58
CA LEU A 343 23.89 17.34 1.16
C LEU A 343 25.10 16.87 0.32
N GLY A 344 24.96 15.74 -0.39
CA GLY A 344 26.00 15.19 -1.27
C GLY A 344 26.04 15.85 -2.65
N ARG A 345 24.88 16.21 -3.22
CA ARG A 345 24.72 16.66 -4.62
C ARG A 345 25.67 17.80 -5.03
N PRO A 346 25.85 18.89 -4.25
CA PRO A 346 26.74 20.00 -4.63
C PRO A 346 28.19 19.59 -4.88
N ARG A 347 28.68 18.57 -4.16
CA ARG A 347 30.06 18.07 -4.36
C ARG A 347 30.21 17.31 -5.69
N LEU A 348 29.13 16.70 -6.17
CA LEU A 348 29.08 15.95 -7.43
C LEU A 348 28.81 16.87 -8.63
N SER A 349 27.82 17.76 -8.52
CA SER A 349 27.41 18.66 -9.61
C SER A 349 28.22 19.96 -9.71
N LYS A 350 28.98 20.29 -8.65
CA LYS A 350 29.68 21.58 -8.44
C LYS A 350 28.73 22.79 -8.34
N ALA A 351 27.45 22.54 -8.03
CA ALA A 351 26.47 23.60 -7.78
C ALA A 351 26.76 24.36 -6.47
N ALA A 352 26.31 25.61 -6.40
CA ALA A 352 26.20 26.42 -5.20
C ALA A 352 24.76 26.99 -5.07
N PRO A 353 23.76 26.16 -4.73
CA PRO A 353 22.33 26.51 -4.79
C PRO A 353 21.93 27.84 -4.17
N HIS A 354 22.46 28.19 -2.99
CA HIS A 354 22.15 29.45 -2.30
C HIS A 354 22.51 30.67 -3.17
N ALA A 355 23.75 30.73 -3.67
CA ALA A 355 24.20 31.79 -4.58
C ALA A 355 23.46 31.74 -5.93
N GLY A 356 23.05 30.56 -6.39
CA GLY A 356 22.24 30.39 -7.60
C GLY A 356 20.86 31.03 -7.49
N LEU A 357 20.18 30.86 -6.36
CA LEU A 357 18.89 31.52 -6.08
C LEU A 357 19.04 33.03 -5.86
N GLU A 358 20.08 33.46 -5.15
CA GLU A 358 20.42 34.88 -4.97
C GLU A 358 20.62 35.59 -6.32
N LEU A 359 21.38 34.98 -7.24
CA LEU A 359 21.57 35.49 -8.61
C LEU A 359 20.26 35.63 -9.39
N LEU A 360 19.23 34.85 -9.06
CA LEU A 360 17.91 34.87 -9.68
C LEU A 360 16.91 35.81 -8.97
N GLY A 361 17.30 36.41 -7.84
CA GLY A 361 16.39 37.16 -6.97
C GLY A 361 15.28 36.27 -6.39
N LEU A 362 15.57 35.01 -6.12
CA LEU A 362 14.64 34.02 -5.57
C LEU A 362 15.08 33.56 -4.19
N THR A 363 14.10 33.16 -3.38
CA THR A 363 14.30 32.42 -2.13
C THR A 363 13.94 30.94 -2.30
N TRP A 364 14.23 30.08 -1.32
CA TRP A 364 13.76 28.68 -1.40
C TRP A 364 12.24 28.58 -1.25
N GLN A 365 11.62 29.55 -0.58
CA GLN A 365 10.17 29.69 -0.43
C GLN A 365 9.48 29.99 -1.78
N ASP A 366 10.14 30.76 -2.67
CA ASP A 366 9.64 31.10 -4.01
C ASP A 366 9.50 29.91 -4.97
N ILE A 367 10.17 28.80 -4.65
CA ILE A 367 10.19 27.55 -5.44
C ILE A 367 9.52 26.38 -4.71
N LEU A 368 8.64 26.68 -3.75
CA LEU A 368 7.66 25.72 -3.23
C LEU A 368 6.59 25.40 -4.28
N VAL A 369 6.02 24.20 -4.20
CA VAL A 369 4.91 23.78 -5.07
C VAL A 369 3.65 24.57 -4.67
N PRO A 370 2.94 25.23 -5.60
CA PRO A 370 1.74 25.99 -5.26
C PRO A 370 0.65 25.12 -4.64
N PRO A 371 -0.09 25.58 -3.60
CA PRO A 371 -1.13 24.77 -2.94
C PRO A 371 -2.23 24.23 -3.87
N ALA A 372 -2.48 24.89 -5.00
CA ALA A 372 -3.40 24.40 -6.03
C ALA A 372 -2.88 23.12 -6.73
N ALA A 373 -1.57 23.05 -7.01
CA ALA A 373 -0.93 21.86 -7.57
C ALA A 373 -0.84 20.73 -6.53
N VAL A 374 -0.59 21.06 -5.25
CA VAL A 374 -0.64 20.08 -4.15
C VAL A 374 -2.03 19.45 -4.03
N LYS A 375 -3.11 20.24 -4.12
CA LYS A 375 -4.50 19.72 -4.11
C LYS A 375 -4.84 18.88 -5.34
N ALA A 376 -4.26 19.18 -6.50
CA ALA A 376 -4.44 18.37 -7.71
C ALA A 376 -3.74 17.01 -7.57
N ALA A 377 -2.53 16.96 -7.03
CA ALA A 377 -1.80 15.71 -6.79
C ALA A 377 -2.39 14.88 -5.62
N ALA A 378 -2.88 15.54 -4.56
CA ALA A 378 -3.54 14.88 -3.44
C ALA A 378 -4.93 14.28 -3.79
N ALA A 379 -5.48 14.61 -4.98
CA ALA A 379 -6.72 14.06 -5.48
C ALA A 379 -6.54 12.64 -6.07
N ILE A 380 -6.06 11.72 -5.22
CA ILE A 380 -6.21 10.27 -5.37
C ILE A 380 -5.75 9.72 -6.74
N ASP A 381 -4.54 10.07 -7.18
CA ASP A 381 -3.88 9.33 -8.26
C ASP A 381 -2.36 9.25 -8.05
N ARG A 382 -1.83 8.03 -7.87
CA ARG A 382 -0.38 7.78 -7.76
C ARG A 382 0.35 7.99 -9.11
N ASP A 383 -0.39 8.07 -10.22
CA ASP A 383 0.13 8.45 -11.53
C ASP A 383 0.12 9.97 -11.78
N SER A 384 -0.27 10.80 -10.80
CA SER A 384 -0.14 12.26 -10.87
C SER A 384 1.33 12.68 -10.93
N PRO A 385 1.76 13.42 -11.96
CA PRO A 385 3.16 13.77 -12.10
C PRO A 385 3.62 14.90 -11.14
N PRO A 386 4.91 14.96 -10.74
CA PRO A 386 5.44 16.03 -9.89
C PRO A 386 5.38 17.38 -10.62
N SER A 387 5.04 18.45 -9.88
CA SER A 387 4.77 19.77 -10.48
C SER A 387 6.03 20.43 -11.07
N LEU A 388 5.87 21.00 -12.27
CA LEU A 388 6.89 21.78 -12.98
C LEU A 388 6.82 23.27 -12.65
N ALA A 389 5.88 23.71 -11.81
CA ALA A 389 5.72 25.12 -11.45
C ALA A 389 7.00 25.76 -10.85
N PRO A 390 7.78 25.10 -9.96
CA PRO A 390 9.06 25.62 -9.48
C PRO A 390 10.09 25.83 -10.61
N LEU A 391 10.20 24.87 -11.54
CA LEU A 391 11.11 24.98 -12.69
C LEU A 391 10.66 26.11 -13.64
N ALA A 392 9.35 26.25 -13.88
CA ALA A 392 8.79 27.34 -14.67
C ALA A 392 9.05 28.72 -14.03
N LYS A 393 9.02 28.83 -12.70
CA LYS A 393 9.39 30.05 -11.95
C LYS A 393 10.87 30.39 -12.16
N VAL A 394 11.79 29.43 -12.05
CA VAL A 394 13.22 29.62 -12.35
C VAL A 394 13.46 30.08 -13.79
N VAL A 395 12.79 29.45 -14.78
CA VAL A 395 12.89 29.85 -16.20
C VAL A 395 12.40 31.29 -16.42
N ARG A 396 11.35 31.73 -15.71
CA ARG A 396 10.87 33.12 -15.78
C ARG A 396 11.87 34.12 -15.19
N SER A 397 12.49 33.80 -14.05
CA SER A 397 13.56 34.64 -13.48
C SER A 397 14.77 34.72 -14.41
N LEU A 398 15.15 33.63 -15.07
CA LEU A 398 16.18 33.63 -16.11
C LEU A 398 15.79 34.48 -17.33
N ALA A 399 14.53 34.45 -17.76
CA ALA A 399 14.04 35.28 -18.87
C ALA A 399 14.09 36.78 -18.55
N ALA A 400 13.79 37.15 -17.30
CA ALA A 400 13.85 38.53 -16.80
C ALA A 400 15.27 39.00 -16.42
N MET A 401 16.28 38.12 -16.42
CA MET A 401 17.64 38.45 -16.00
C MET A 401 18.40 39.26 -17.05
N GLU A 402 18.93 40.40 -16.61
CA GLU A 402 19.78 41.30 -17.40
C GLU A 402 21.20 41.46 -16.79
N PRO A 403 22.26 41.55 -17.61
CA PRO A 403 22.27 41.26 -19.04
C PRO A 403 22.11 39.76 -19.33
N PRO A 404 21.68 39.34 -20.54
CA PRO A 404 21.38 37.94 -20.85
C PRO A 404 22.58 37.00 -20.76
N SER A 405 23.80 37.54 -20.86
CA SER A 405 25.06 36.81 -20.69
C SER A 405 25.27 36.22 -19.29
N ARG A 406 24.53 36.68 -18.26
CA ARG A 406 24.59 36.10 -16.91
C ARG A 406 23.78 34.82 -16.75
N ARG A 407 22.83 34.55 -17.64
CA ARG A 407 21.87 33.43 -17.53
C ARG A 407 22.55 32.06 -17.44
N PRO A 408 23.57 31.71 -18.25
CA PRO A 408 24.25 30.40 -18.13
C PRO A 408 24.97 30.24 -16.79
N VAL A 409 25.59 31.31 -16.28
CA VAL A 409 26.26 31.31 -14.96
C VAL A 409 25.26 31.09 -13.83
N ALA A 410 24.07 31.71 -13.90
CA ALA A 410 23.02 31.50 -12.92
C ALA A 410 22.50 30.05 -12.90
N VAL A 411 22.30 29.44 -14.08
CA VAL A 411 21.91 28.01 -14.19
C VAL A 411 23.00 27.09 -13.64
N GLU A 412 24.26 27.31 -14.02
CA GLU A 412 25.41 26.51 -13.55
C GLU A 412 25.64 26.66 -12.05
N THR A 413 25.46 27.86 -11.50
CA THR A 413 25.56 28.09 -10.05
C THR A 413 24.42 27.40 -9.30
N LEU A 414 23.19 27.39 -9.84
CA LEU A 414 22.05 26.76 -9.19
C LEU A 414 22.04 25.22 -9.30
N LEU A 415 22.29 24.68 -10.49
CA LEU A 415 22.07 23.27 -10.86
C LEU A 415 23.34 22.51 -11.25
N GLY A 416 24.51 23.18 -11.23
CA GLY A 416 25.80 22.60 -11.61
C GLY A 416 25.97 22.47 -13.13
N GLY A 417 27.14 21.93 -13.53
CA GLY A 417 27.52 21.82 -14.94
C GLY A 417 26.57 20.95 -15.77
N MET A 418 26.20 19.77 -15.26
CA MET A 418 25.22 18.90 -15.94
C MET A 418 23.83 19.54 -16.02
N GLY A 419 23.38 20.22 -14.96
CA GLY A 419 22.11 20.94 -14.98
C GLY A 419 22.09 22.04 -16.04
N ARG A 420 23.22 22.74 -16.24
CA ARG A 420 23.38 23.69 -17.35
C ARG A 420 23.30 23.02 -18.72
N GLU A 421 24.02 21.92 -18.95
CA GLU A 421 23.94 21.17 -20.22
C GLU A 421 22.50 20.71 -20.52
N TRP A 422 21.81 20.17 -19.53
CA TRP A 422 20.42 19.69 -19.67
C TRP A 422 19.43 20.83 -19.95
N PHE A 423 19.70 22.02 -19.41
CA PHE A 423 18.93 23.23 -19.68
C PHE A 423 19.18 23.76 -21.10
N GLU A 424 20.44 23.79 -21.54
CA GLU A 424 20.81 24.20 -22.90
C GLU A 424 20.27 23.22 -23.97
N ASP A 425 20.35 21.90 -23.73
CA ASP A 425 19.70 20.82 -24.51
C ASP A 425 18.21 21.13 -24.77
N LEU A 426 17.50 21.48 -23.69
CA LEU A 426 16.04 21.60 -23.67
C LEU A 426 15.55 22.94 -24.26
N VAL A 427 16.29 24.03 -24.04
CA VAL A 427 16.06 25.31 -24.73
C VAL A 427 16.38 25.21 -26.22
N GLY A 428 17.41 24.43 -26.59
CA GLY A 428 17.79 24.17 -27.98
C GLY A 428 16.76 23.32 -28.73
N SER A 429 16.30 22.23 -28.12
CA SER A 429 15.42 21.25 -28.79
C SER A 429 14.05 21.81 -29.17
N LEU A 430 13.52 22.82 -28.47
CA LEU A 430 12.30 23.55 -28.86
C LEU A 430 12.37 24.20 -30.26
N ASN A 431 13.58 24.47 -30.76
CA ASN A 431 13.82 25.10 -32.06
C ASN A 431 14.57 24.17 -33.05
N GLN A 432 14.84 22.92 -32.66
CA GLN A 432 15.54 21.97 -33.53
C GLN A 432 14.61 21.48 -34.66
N PRO A 433 15.04 21.48 -35.94
CA PRO A 433 14.25 20.94 -37.04
C PRO A 433 13.87 19.47 -36.80
N LEU A 434 12.59 19.16 -36.97
CA LEU A 434 12.07 17.79 -36.95
C LEU A 434 11.52 17.38 -38.32
N ASP A 435 11.19 16.09 -38.46
CA ASP A 435 10.41 15.61 -39.59
C ASP A 435 9.02 16.28 -39.66
N PRO A 436 8.40 16.41 -40.86
CA PRO A 436 7.16 17.18 -41.02
C PRO A 436 5.98 16.72 -40.15
N GLN A 437 5.92 15.43 -39.81
CA GLN A 437 4.85 14.88 -38.96
C GLN A 437 5.04 15.34 -37.51
N ARG A 438 6.25 15.20 -36.96
CA ARG A 438 6.55 15.68 -35.60
C ARG A 438 6.50 17.20 -35.49
N GLU A 439 6.92 17.94 -36.51
CA GLU A 439 6.84 19.40 -36.50
C GLU A 439 5.37 19.89 -36.45
N THR A 440 4.47 19.18 -37.15
CA THR A 440 3.01 19.43 -37.06
C THR A 440 2.48 19.17 -35.63
N LEU A 441 2.89 18.06 -35.01
CA LEU A 441 2.50 17.72 -33.63
C LEU A 441 3.04 18.73 -32.61
N ARG A 442 4.32 19.11 -32.72
CA ARG A 442 4.96 20.15 -31.89
C ARG A 442 4.19 21.46 -31.99
N ARG A 443 3.91 21.95 -33.20
CA ARG A 443 3.17 23.21 -33.41
C ARG A 443 1.76 23.15 -32.82
N GLY A 444 1.07 22.03 -32.95
CA GLY A 444 -0.21 21.78 -32.30
C GLY A 444 -0.15 21.89 -30.77
N MET A 445 0.89 21.33 -30.15
CA MET A 445 1.11 21.42 -28.70
C MET A 445 1.52 22.83 -28.25
N LEU A 446 2.42 23.51 -28.98
CA LEU A 446 2.82 24.89 -28.69
C LEU A 446 1.63 25.85 -28.74
N ASN A 447 0.77 25.74 -29.76
CA ASN A 447 -0.46 26.51 -29.86
C ASN A 447 -1.42 26.22 -28.68
N ARG A 448 -1.55 24.95 -28.27
CA ARG A 448 -2.36 24.58 -27.09
C ARG A 448 -1.83 25.19 -25.79
N PHE A 449 -0.52 25.41 -25.69
CA PHE A 449 0.14 26.07 -24.55
C PHE A 449 0.29 27.59 -24.72
N GLY A 450 -0.35 28.18 -25.73
CA GLY A 450 -0.32 29.63 -25.97
C GLY A 450 1.05 30.19 -26.34
N VAL A 451 1.92 29.36 -26.94
CA VAL A 451 3.23 29.76 -27.47
C VAL A 451 3.08 30.03 -28.97
N THR A 452 3.36 31.27 -29.39
CA THR A 452 3.36 31.64 -30.81
C THR A 452 4.69 31.34 -31.49
N GLU A 453 4.71 31.14 -32.82
CA GLU A 453 5.95 30.92 -33.59
C GLU A 453 6.96 32.09 -33.41
N ALA A 454 6.47 33.33 -33.31
CA ALA A 454 7.30 34.50 -33.04
C ALA A 454 7.96 34.47 -31.65
N GLU A 455 7.24 34.03 -30.62
CA GLU A 455 7.79 33.83 -29.27
C GLU A 455 8.77 32.65 -29.23
N GLN A 456 8.44 31.53 -29.89
CA GLN A 456 9.33 30.37 -29.99
C GLN A 456 10.71 30.73 -30.57
N ALA A 457 10.73 31.56 -31.62
CA ALA A 457 11.95 32.00 -32.28
C ALA A 457 12.74 33.05 -31.48
N SER A 458 12.07 34.06 -30.92
CA SER A 458 12.72 35.26 -30.34
C SER A 458 12.77 35.31 -28.81
N LYS A 459 11.87 34.59 -28.12
CA LYS A 459 11.63 34.62 -26.67
C LYS A 459 11.68 33.22 -26.08
N ARG A 460 12.81 32.54 -26.30
CA ARG A 460 12.99 31.10 -26.04
C ARG A 460 12.71 30.69 -24.60
N LEU A 461 13.07 31.54 -23.62
CA LEU A 461 12.85 31.25 -22.20
C LEU A 461 11.40 31.49 -21.79
N GLU A 462 10.75 32.53 -22.30
CA GLU A 462 9.31 32.76 -22.07
C GLU A 462 8.47 31.66 -22.73
N ALA A 463 8.84 31.21 -23.93
CA ALA A 463 8.25 30.06 -24.59
C ALA A 463 8.41 28.78 -23.76
N LEU A 464 9.62 28.49 -23.26
CA LEU A 464 9.87 27.36 -22.37
C LEU A 464 9.03 27.45 -21.08
N ALA A 465 8.96 28.61 -20.44
CA ALA A 465 8.16 28.80 -19.23
C ALA A 465 6.66 28.54 -19.47
N LYS A 466 6.12 28.95 -20.62
CA LYS A 466 4.74 28.61 -21.03
C LYS A 466 4.58 27.10 -21.26
N VAL A 467 5.54 26.45 -21.92
CA VAL A 467 5.51 24.99 -22.16
C VAL A 467 5.53 24.21 -20.85
N LEU A 468 6.37 24.57 -19.89
CA LEU A 468 6.43 23.90 -18.59
C LEU A 468 5.10 24.01 -17.83
N VAL A 469 4.44 25.19 -17.86
CA VAL A 469 3.11 25.38 -17.28
C VAL A 469 2.04 24.58 -18.03
N GLY A 470 2.11 24.51 -19.36
CA GLY A 470 1.22 23.70 -20.17
C GLY A 470 1.33 22.20 -19.89
N LEU A 471 2.55 21.71 -19.62
CA LEU A 471 2.82 20.33 -19.20
C LEU A 471 2.41 20.07 -17.73
N ASP A 472 2.58 21.05 -16.84
CA ASP A 472 2.13 21.00 -15.44
C ASP A 472 0.61 20.82 -15.33
N GLY A 473 -0.14 21.42 -16.27
CA GLY A 473 -1.60 21.25 -16.38
C GLY A 473 -2.08 19.91 -16.97
N ILE A 474 -1.20 18.93 -17.23
CA ILE A 474 -1.58 17.59 -17.69
C ILE A 474 -1.57 16.62 -16.50
N PRO A 475 -2.74 16.12 -16.05
CA PRO A 475 -2.83 15.34 -14.81
C PRO A 475 -2.28 13.90 -14.92
N SER A 476 -2.18 13.33 -16.12
CA SER A 476 -1.73 11.94 -16.33
C SER A 476 -0.24 11.90 -16.70
N THR A 477 0.57 11.17 -15.93
CA THR A 477 2.01 10.97 -16.21
C THR A 477 2.28 10.44 -17.63
N PRO A 478 1.62 9.36 -18.11
CA PRO A 478 1.74 8.90 -19.50
C PRO A 478 1.42 9.98 -20.55
N ALA A 479 0.35 10.75 -20.34
CA ALA A 479 -0.04 11.82 -21.26
C ALA A 479 0.97 12.97 -21.26
N ARG A 480 1.48 13.38 -20.09
CA ARG A 480 2.49 14.42 -19.95
C ARG A 480 3.82 14.00 -20.59
N ARG A 481 4.25 12.75 -20.38
CA ARG A 481 5.45 12.19 -21.02
C ARG A 481 5.31 12.15 -22.55
N SER A 482 4.14 11.79 -23.06
CA SER A 482 3.84 11.84 -24.51
C SER A 482 3.91 13.27 -25.07
N ALA A 483 3.30 14.24 -24.39
CA ALA A 483 3.35 15.65 -24.78
C ALA A 483 4.78 16.23 -24.74
N ALA A 484 5.55 15.92 -23.69
CA ALA A 484 6.95 16.31 -23.60
C ALA A 484 7.81 15.68 -24.71
N MET A 485 7.60 14.39 -25.01
CA MET A 485 8.28 13.70 -26.13
C MET A 485 7.93 14.33 -27.49
N ALA A 486 6.69 14.79 -27.70
CA ALA A 486 6.29 15.48 -28.93
C ALA A 486 6.96 16.86 -29.09
N LEU A 487 7.25 17.56 -28.00
CA LEU A 487 7.88 18.89 -28.01
C LEU A 487 9.40 18.83 -28.11
N PHE A 488 10.02 18.02 -27.24
CA PHE A 488 11.46 18.00 -26.95
C PHE A 488 12.18 16.75 -27.48
N GLY A 489 11.43 15.77 -28.01
CA GLY A 489 11.99 14.49 -28.47
C GLY A 489 12.74 13.78 -27.35
N ARG A 490 13.93 13.23 -27.68
CA ARG A 490 14.79 12.51 -26.71
C ARG A 490 15.23 13.37 -25.52
N THR A 491 15.21 14.70 -25.62
CA THR A 491 15.56 15.60 -24.51
C THR A 491 14.42 15.81 -23.50
N ALA A 492 13.23 15.24 -23.73
CA ALA A 492 12.10 15.34 -22.81
C ALA A 492 12.42 14.86 -21.38
N THR A 493 13.30 13.86 -21.23
CA THR A 493 13.74 13.35 -19.91
C THR A 493 14.52 14.38 -19.10
N ARG A 494 15.11 15.41 -19.74
CA ARG A 494 15.80 16.50 -19.05
C ARG A 494 14.86 17.33 -18.17
N ILE A 495 13.55 17.36 -18.46
CA ILE A 495 12.56 18.06 -17.63
C ILE A 495 12.56 17.46 -16.22
N ASP A 496 12.39 16.14 -16.12
CA ASP A 496 12.33 15.43 -14.85
C ASP A 496 13.68 15.53 -14.11
N SER A 497 14.80 15.45 -14.82
CA SER A 497 16.14 15.63 -14.23
C SER A 497 16.39 17.05 -13.68
N LEU A 498 15.95 18.10 -14.39
CA LEU A 498 16.09 19.49 -13.94
C LEU A 498 15.17 19.82 -12.77
N ALA A 499 13.95 19.25 -12.74
CA ALA A 499 13.07 19.34 -11.58
C ALA A 499 13.74 18.71 -10.35
N MET A 500 14.43 17.57 -10.53
CA MET A 500 15.20 16.90 -9.48
C MET A 500 16.30 17.78 -8.89
N GLU A 501 17.19 18.32 -9.73
CA GLU A 501 18.28 19.18 -9.25
C GLU A 501 17.73 20.40 -8.51
N LEU A 502 16.60 20.96 -8.96
CA LEU A 502 15.95 22.07 -8.30
C LEU A 502 15.34 21.68 -6.94
N GLU A 503 14.74 20.49 -6.82
CA GLU A 503 14.26 19.97 -5.54
C GLU A 503 15.39 19.72 -4.53
N LEU A 504 16.52 19.16 -4.96
CA LEU A 504 17.70 18.95 -4.13
C LEU A 504 18.36 20.29 -3.74
N ALA A 505 18.48 21.22 -4.69
CA ALA A 505 18.97 22.57 -4.47
C ALA A 505 18.13 23.31 -3.42
N ARG A 506 16.80 23.28 -3.55
CA ARG A 506 15.85 23.85 -2.58
C ARG A 506 15.98 23.19 -1.20
N THR A 507 16.07 21.86 -1.16
CA THR A 507 16.23 21.08 0.08
C THR A 507 17.49 21.51 0.82
N LEU A 508 18.62 21.65 0.12
CA LEU A 508 19.87 22.13 0.70
C LEU A 508 19.75 23.55 1.25
N VAL A 509 19.17 24.48 0.47
CA VAL A 509 19.05 25.89 0.91
C VAL A 509 18.12 26.01 2.11
N ALA A 510 17.05 25.23 2.19
CA ALA A 510 16.16 25.19 3.36
C ALA A 510 16.84 24.60 4.61
N LEU A 511 17.80 23.68 4.46
CA LEU A 511 18.64 23.18 5.57
C LEU A 511 19.68 24.22 6.00
N ASP A 512 20.29 24.94 5.06
CA ASP A 512 21.27 25.99 5.36
C ASP A 512 20.63 27.21 6.06
N ASP A 513 19.37 27.54 5.73
CA ASP A 513 18.56 28.60 6.37
C ASP A 513 18.23 28.33 7.86
N VAL A 514 18.52 27.11 8.35
CA VAL A 514 18.32 26.68 9.75
C VAL A 514 19.61 26.18 10.41
N ASP A 515 20.78 26.61 9.92
CA ASP A 515 22.11 26.28 10.46
C ASP A 515 22.36 24.76 10.63
N PHE A 516 21.88 23.94 9.68
CA PHE A 516 21.91 22.48 9.80
C PHE A 516 23.32 21.89 9.93
N ASP A 517 23.61 21.22 11.06
CA ASP A 517 24.90 20.56 11.26
C ASP A 517 25.01 19.27 10.42
N ARG A 518 25.76 19.38 9.33
CA ARG A 518 26.02 18.28 8.38
C ARG A 518 26.92 17.18 8.95
N ARG A 519 27.67 17.43 10.03
CA ARG A 519 28.68 16.50 10.59
C ARG A 519 28.09 15.18 11.10
N PRO A 520 27.07 15.14 11.98
CA PRO A 520 26.45 13.88 12.42
C PRO A 520 25.86 13.09 11.24
N VAL A 521 25.24 13.78 10.28
CA VAL A 521 24.56 13.15 9.15
C VAL A 521 25.52 12.40 8.24
N LEU A 522 26.64 13.00 7.88
CA LEU A 522 27.66 12.39 7.01
C LEU A 522 28.36 11.15 7.62
N ALA A 523 28.19 10.90 8.92
CA ALA A 523 28.76 9.75 9.63
C ALA A 523 27.71 8.69 10.06
N GLY A 524 26.41 9.03 10.06
CA GLY A 524 25.37 8.20 10.68
C GLY A 524 24.30 7.62 9.74
N GLY A 525 24.40 7.85 8.44
CA GLY A 525 23.45 7.33 7.45
C GLY A 525 22.03 7.87 7.59
N ALA A 526 21.07 7.23 6.92
CA ALA A 526 19.73 7.77 6.70
C ALA A 526 18.94 8.03 8.00
N LEU A 527 19.02 7.12 8.97
CA LEU A 527 18.29 7.29 10.23
C LEU A 527 18.82 8.49 11.03
N ASN A 528 20.14 8.65 11.11
CA ASN A 528 20.73 9.81 11.79
C ASN A 528 20.48 11.13 11.03
N ALA A 529 20.39 11.08 9.69
CA ALA A 529 19.95 12.20 8.86
C ALA A 529 18.52 12.65 9.22
N PHE A 530 17.59 11.70 9.35
CA PHE A 530 16.24 11.98 9.83
C PHE A 530 16.22 12.52 11.25
N ASP A 531 16.90 11.88 12.20
CA ASP A 531 16.89 12.34 13.59
C ASP A 531 17.48 13.75 13.76
N THR A 532 18.48 14.11 12.94
CA THR A 532 19.03 15.47 12.89
C THR A 532 18.00 16.48 12.35
N VAL A 533 17.30 16.15 11.25
CA VAL A 533 16.19 16.99 10.72
C VAL A 533 15.05 17.10 11.73
N ARG A 534 14.62 15.99 12.33
CA ARG A 534 13.56 15.96 13.35
C ARG A 534 13.88 16.88 14.51
N THR A 535 15.12 16.83 15.03
CA THR A 535 15.58 17.71 16.13
C THR A 535 15.36 19.20 15.80
N ILE A 536 15.64 19.61 14.56
CA ILE A 536 15.51 21.01 14.13
C ILE A 536 14.04 21.38 13.85
N VAL A 537 13.30 20.49 13.19
CA VAL A 537 11.88 20.70 12.85
C VAL A 537 11.00 20.73 14.11
N ASP A 538 11.16 19.79 15.04
CA ASP A 538 10.41 19.76 16.29
C ASP A 538 10.82 20.92 17.23
N GLY A 539 12.09 21.34 17.15
CA GLY A 539 12.62 22.52 17.84
C GLY A 539 12.06 23.87 17.37
N GLN A 540 11.38 23.94 16.23
CA GLN A 540 10.73 25.16 15.74
C GLN A 540 9.40 25.41 16.49
N PRO A 541 9.28 26.45 17.34
CA PRO A 541 8.06 26.69 18.10
C PRO A 541 6.88 27.13 17.23
N ASP A 542 7.13 27.87 16.15
CA ASP A 542 6.10 28.40 15.25
C ASP A 542 5.59 27.29 14.31
N ALA A 543 4.32 26.93 14.44
CA ALA A 543 3.69 25.87 13.64
C ALA A 543 3.66 26.17 12.14
N ALA A 544 3.51 27.45 11.73
CA ALA A 544 3.50 27.82 10.33
C ALA A 544 4.90 27.71 9.73
N LYS A 545 5.92 28.21 10.44
CA LYS A 545 7.33 28.06 10.02
C LYS A 545 7.78 26.60 9.99
N ARG A 546 7.33 25.79 10.97
CA ARG A 546 7.58 24.34 10.98
C ARG A 546 6.99 23.66 9.75
N SER A 547 5.73 23.93 9.40
CA SER A 547 5.11 23.38 8.18
C SER A 547 5.87 23.81 6.92
N GLN A 548 6.22 25.10 6.82
CA GLN A 548 6.95 25.65 5.69
C GLN A 548 8.37 25.07 5.57
N LEU A 549 9.07 24.84 6.69
CA LEU A 549 10.38 24.19 6.73
C LEU A 549 10.30 22.73 6.29
N ILE A 550 9.30 21.98 6.78
CA ILE A 550 9.03 20.61 6.34
C ILE A 550 8.77 20.57 4.82
N GLU A 551 7.95 21.49 4.30
CA GLU A 551 7.73 21.62 2.85
C GLU A 551 9.03 21.96 2.11
N GLY A 552 9.86 22.88 2.62
CA GLY A 552 11.14 23.28 2.04
C GLY A 552 12.15 22.14 1.92
N ILE A 553 12.24 21.29 2.94
CA ILE A 553 13.15 20.14 2.97
C ILE A 553 12.57 18.96 2.16
N LEU A 554 11.27 18.67 2.27
CA LEU A 554 10.69 17.39 1.82
C LEU A 554 9.72 17.48 0.64
N GLY A 555 9.30 18.68 0.25
CA GLY A 555 8.39 18.89 -0.86
C GLY A 555 6.92 18.98 -0.42
N ALA A 556 6.01 18.99 -1.39
CA ALA A 556 4.56 19.08 -1.15
C ALA A 556 4.01 17.95 -0.27
N GLU A 557 4.55 16.75 -0.42
CA GLU A 557 4.19 15.57 0.38
C GLU A 557 4.87 15.55 1.75
N GLY A 558 5.83 16.47 1.97
CA GLY A 558 6.66 16.57 3.16
C GLY A 558 5.89 16.51 4.48
N PRO A 559 4.83 17.32 4.68
CA PRO A 559 4.03 17.28 5.91
C PRO A 559 3.41 15.90 6.19
N THR A 560 2.90 15.23 5.16
CA THR A 560 2.31 13.89 5.29
C THR A 560 3.38 12.83 5.60
N LEU A 561 4.50 12.86 4.88
CA LEU A 561 5.63 11.95 5.10
C LEU A 561 6.25 12.14 6.49
N TYR A 562 6.40 13.39 6.95
CA TYR A 562 6.94 13.70 8.27
C TYR A 562 5.98 13.28 9.40
N ALA A 563 4.68 13.49 9.23
CA ALA A 563 3.67 13.00 10.18
C ALA A 563 3.70 11.46 10.29
N ALA A 564 3.80 10.74 9.16
CA ALA A 564 3.96 9.29 9.16
C ALA A 564 5.30 8.84 9.78
N ALA A 565 6.41 9.53 9.50
CA ALA A 565 7.72 9.24 10.09
C ALA A 565 7.76 9.44 11.61
N THR A 566 7.05 10.46 12.12
CA THR A 566 7.02 10.82 13.56
C THR A 566 5.94 10.10 14.36
N ALA A 567 4.99 9.41 13.72
CA ALA A 567 4.08 8.51 14.40
C ALA A 567 4.87 7.48 15.21
N ILE A 568 4.55 7.37 16.50
CA ILE A 568 5.24 6.45 17.42
C ILE A 568 4.50 5.13 17.47
N THR A 569 5.17 4.08 17.01
CA THR A 569 4.92 2.72 17.49
C THR A 569 6.26 1.96 17.55
N GLU A 570 6.54 1.39 18.73
CA GLU A 570 7.55 0.36 18.92
C GLU A 570 6.82 -0.98 19.06
N GLY A 571 6.86 -1.81 18.02
CA GLY A 571 6.47 -3.22 18.08
C GLY A 571 5.45 -3.67 17.04
N VAL A 572 5.96 -4.25 15.94
CA VAL A 572 5.20 -5.04 14.96
C VAL A 572 4.02 -4.26 14.33
N ASP A 573 4.36 -3.24 13.55
CA ASP A 573 3.36 -2.35 12.95
C ASP A 573 2.80 -2.89 11.65
N HIS A 574 1.94 -3.87 11.83
CA HIS A 574 0.93 -4.21 10.86
C HIS A 574 -0.19 -3.16 10.89
N ALA A 575 -0.72 -2.79 9.73
CA ALA A 575 -1.82 -1.84 9.63
C ALA A 575 -2.97 -2.43 8.80
N TRP A 576 -4.18 -2.45 9.36
CA TRP A 576 -5.39 -2.70 8.60
C TRP A 576 -5.78 -1.43 7.85
N VAL A 577 -5.79 -1.50 6.51
CA VAL A 577 -5.99 -0.35 5.63
C VAL A 577 -7.01 -0.67 4.53
N PHE A 578 -8.01 0.20 4.37
CA PHE A 578 -8.94 0.14 3.26
C PHE A 578 -8.27 0.63 1.98
N ARG A 579 -8.23 -0.22 0.94
CA ARG A 579 -7.72 0.16 -0.38
C ARG A 579 -8.86 0.12 -1.39
N TYR A 580 -9.22 1.29 -1.90
CA TYR A 580 -10.07 1.43 -3.09
C TYR A 580 -9.28 0.93 -4.30
N GLU A 581 -9.92 0.10 -5.12
CA GLU A 581 -9.39 -0.25 -6.44
C GLU A 581 -9.80 0.85 -7.44
N GLN A 582 -8.88 1.22 -8.34
CA GLN A 582 -9.08 2.22 -9.40
C GLN A 582 -9.41 1.53 -10.72
#